data_AF-A4I3D0-F1
#
_entry.id   AF-A4I3D0-F1
#
_cell.length_a   1.000
_cell.length_b   1.000
_cell.length_c   1.000
_cell.angle_alpha   90.00
_cell.angle_beta   90.00
_cell.angle_gamma   90.00
#
_symmetry.space_group_name_H-M   'P 1'
#
loop_
_entity.id
_entity.type
_entity.pdbx_description
1 polymer ?
#
loop_
_entity_poly.entity_id
_entity_poly.type
_entity_poly.pdbx_seq_one_letter_code
_entity_poly.pdbx_strand_id
1 'polypeptide(L)'
;MPPDRSSQLEELRRQFPSTSVVTESAQETVLKVDDVLRITPMTEYALSLYVTLPSSFPKAAPRATMPYCCHNVPITPPNINPSEALAYQWSSTTSTLVEAVRNAFQNAADCWGPVEPPSMRSVTLQLSGETDRLLQDLVTNPNCLDAYCYQLPIVKLMREASRHTISEIERVANENTTLRNEVDTLEAQVKDLQQHLDEQVSQLQQLEQNQLLLSVGTPEALIKTLEDDVRRMSSDCMTVGRRALDAYKADKGDFQDLLKQYKAQSKAMHMLDLKRLSYRAQCAAN
;
A
#
# COMPACT_ATOMS: atom_id res chain seq x y z
N MET A 1 -28.18 -15.62 26.08
CA MET A 1 -29.26 -14.82 26.68
C MET A 1 -29.05 -13.38 26.24
N PRO A 2 -30.05 -12.69 25.68
CA PRO A 2 -29.91 -11.27 25.38
C PRO A 2 -29.57 -10.54 26.69
N PRO A 3 -28.62 -9.59 26.69
CA PRO A 3 -28.21 -8.90 27.92
C PRO A 3 -29.40 -8.15 28.51
N ASP A 4 -29.72 -8.42 29.77
CA ASP A 4 -30.78 -7.75 30.51
C ASP A 4 -30.43 -6.26 30.73
N ARG A 5 -31.45 -5.41 30.90
CA ARG A 5 -31.30 -3.96 31.13
C ARG A 5 -30.31 -3.67 32.25
N SER A 6 -30.40 -4.42 33.34
CA SER A 6 -29.51 -4.35 34.51
C SER A 6 -28.04 -4.55 34.10
N SER A 7 -27.76 -5.64 33.38
CA SER A 7 -26.41 -5.98 32.93
C SER A 7 -25.79 -4.94 31.99
N GLN A 8 -26.56 -4.36 31.07
CA GLN A 8 -26.05 -3.31 30.18
C GLN A 8 -25.74 -2.01 30.93
N LEU A 9 -26.54 -1.67 31.93
CA LEU A 9 -26.31 -0.49 32.79
C LEU A 9 -25.09 -0.67 33.70
N GLU A 10 -24.88 -1.86 34.25
CA GLU A 10 -23.70 -2.19 35.04
C GLU A 10 -22.42 -2.11 34.20
N GLU A 11 -22.43 -2.69 32.99
CA GLU A 11 -21.29 -2.62 32.08
C GLU A 11 -21.03 -1.19 31.60
N LEU A 12 -22.09 -0.39 31.36
CA LEU A 12 -21.93 1.04 31.07
C LEU A 12 -21.23 1.78 32.21
N ARG A 13 -21.65 1.59 33.46
CA ARG A 13 -21.02 2.23 34.63
C ARG A 13 -19.59 1.74 34.84
N ARG A 14 -19.28 0.50 34.48
CA ARG A 14 -17.91 -0.03 34.54
C ARG A 14 -16.98 0.66 33.55
N GLN A 15 -17.45 0.89 32.32
CA GLN A 15 -16.65 1.49 31.24
C GLN A 15 -16.63 3.03 31.32
N PHE A 16 -17.71 3.63 31.83
CA PHE A 16 -17.87 5.07 32.04
C PHE A 16 -18.25 5.36 33.50
N PRO A 17 -17.26 5.40 34.42
CA PRO A 17 -17.50 5.52 35.86
C PRO A 17 -18.23 6.79 36.29
N SER A 18 -18.17 7.83 35.47
CA SER A 18 -18.86 9.13 35.63
C SER A 18 -20.36 9.08 35.34
N THR A 19 -20.89 7.93 34.89
CA THR A 19 -22.30 7.79 34.53
C THR A 19 -23.22 8.01 35.74
N SER A 20 -24.13 8.97 35.64
CA SER A 20 -25.12 9.29 36.69
C SER A 20 -26.54 9.26 36.14
N VAL A 21 -27.51 8.93 36.98
CA VAL A 21 -28.94 8.98 36.62
C VAL A 21 -29.44 10.40 36.84
N VAL A 22 -29.96 11.04 35.79
CA VAL A 22 -30.53 12.39 35.85
C VAL A 22 -32.00 12.29 36.24
N THR A 23 -32.73 11.44 35.54
CA THR A 23 -34.16 11.23 35.72
C THR A 23 -34.50 9.77 35.48
N GLU A 24 -35.35 9.20 36.32
CA GLU A 24 -35.93 7.89 36.12
C GLU A 24 -37.45 7.99 36.21
N SER A 25 -38.14 7.58 35.14
CA SER A 25 -39.59 7.60 35.03
C SER A 25 -40.09 6.26 34.50
N ALA A 26 -41.41 6.05 34.56
CA ALA A 26 -42.02 4.85 33.98
C ALA A 26 -41.84 4.73 32.46
N GLN A 27 -41.59 5.86 31.78
CA GLN A 27 -41.46 5.91 30.32
C GLN A 27 -40.01 5.81 29.85
N GLU A 28 -39.08 6.42 30.58
CA GLU A 28 -37.68 6.49 30.21
C GLU A 28 -36.76 6.72 31.42
N THR A 29 -35.51 6.28 31.26
CA THR A 29 -34.40 6.64 32.15
C THR A 29 -33.40 7.48 31.38
N VAL A 30 -33.04 8.65 31.90
CA VAL A 30 -32.04 9.53 31.33
C VAL A 30 -30.77 9.45 32.16
N LEU A 31 -29.69 9.06 31.51
CA LEU A 31 -28.36 8.99 32.10
C LEU A 31 -27.52 10.17 31.59
N LYS A 32 -26.71 10.76 32.46
CA LYS A 32 -25.61 11.64 32.05
C LYS A 32 -24.34 10.81 32.04
N VAL A 33 -23.64 10.81 30.92
CA VAL A 33 -22.33 10.16 30.77
C VAL A 33 -21.32 11.24 30.45
N ASP A 34 -20.19 11.25 31.17
CA ASP A 34 -19.09 12.17 30.93
C ASP A 34 -17.87 11.36 30.48
N ASP A 35 -17.18 11.77 29.41
CA ASP A 35 -15.99 11.08 28.92
C ASP A 35 -14.92 12.07 28.46
N VAL A 36 -13.66 11.67 28.54
CA VAL A 36 -12.51 12.47 28.06
C VAL A 36 -11.99 11.85 26.78
N LEU A 37 -12.18 12.55 25.66
CA LEU A 37 -11.81 12.06 24.34
C LEU A 37 -10.51 12.68 23.89
N ARG A 38 -9.63 11.84 23.34
CA ARG A 38 -8.43 12.26 22.63
C ARG A 38 -8.75 12.42 21.15
N ILE A 39 -8.78 13.68 20.69
CA ILE A 39 -9.12 14.03 19.30
C ILE A 39 -7.88 14.01 18.42
N THR A 40 -6.79 14.57 18.94
CA THR A 40 -5.48 14.56 18.28
C THR A 40 -4.42 14.14 19.30
N PRO A 41 -3.19 13.82 18.89
CA PRO A 41 -2.10 13.57 19.83
C PRO A 41 -1.86 14.71 20.84
N MET A 42 -2.34 15.93 20.54
CA MET A 42 -2.13 17.12 21.35
C MET A 42 -3.42 17.71 21.92
N THR A 43 -4.59 17.15 21.60
CA THR A 43 -5.89 17.71 21.95
C THR A 43 -6.76 16.64 22.61
N GLU A 44 -7.07 16.88 23.88
CA GLU A 44 -8.04 16.12 24.66
C GLU A 44 -9.05 17.10 25.22
N TYR A 45 -10.34 16.74 25.17
CA TYR A 45 -11.36 17.50 25.90
C TYR A 45 -12.45 16.57 26.44
N ALA A 46 -13.14 17.06 27.47
CA ALA A 46 -14.23 16.35 28.09
C ALA A 46 -15.55 16.63 27.36
N LEU A 47 -16.34 15.59 27.11
CA LEU A 47 -17.70 15.68 26.61
C LEU A 47 -18.68 15.11 27.62
N SER A 48 -19.88 15.67 27.61
CA SER A 48 -21.03 15.14 28.33
C SER A 48 -22.13 14.80 27.32
N LEU A 49 -22.73 13.63 27.45
CA LEU A 49 -23.90 13.22 26.68
C LEU A 49 -25.03 12.78 27.61
N TYR A 50 -26.27 13.09 27.22
CA TYR A 50 -27.44 12.47 27.81
C TYR A 50 -27.85 11.24 27.01
N VAL A 51 -27.95 10.10 27.69
CA VAL A 51 -28.34 8.82 27.10
C VAL A 51 -29.72 8.46 27.64
N THR A 52 -30.72 8.57 26.77
CA THR A 52 -32.10 8.23 27.09
C THR A 52 -32.39 6.78 26.73
N LEU A 53 -32.83 6.02 27.72
CA LEU A 53 -33.23 4.63 27.59
C LEU A 53 -34.76 4.53 27.64
N PRO A 54 -35.44 4.11 26.56
CA PRO A 54 -36.87 3.89 26.61
C PRO A 54 -37.24 2.76 27.58
N SER A 55 -38.49 2.72 28.03
CA SER A 55 -39.01 1.63 28.88
C SER A 55 -38.88 0.25 28.22
N SER A 56 -38.89 0.20 26.88
CA SER A 56 -38.72 -1.03 26.08
C SER A 56 -37.27 -1.44 25.85
N PHE A 57 -36.27 -0.68 26.33
CA PHE A 57 -34.86 -1.07 26.26
C PHE A 57 -34.62 -2.39 27.03
N PRO A 58 -33.89 -3.39 26.46
CA PRO A 58 -33.00 -3.31 25.30
C PRO A 58 -33.63 -3.65 23.93
N LYS A 59 -34.96 -3.88 23.86
CA LYS A 59 -35.63 -4.17 22.57
C LYS A 59 -35.65 -2.96 21.64
N ALA A 60 -35.73 -1.76 22.21
CA ALA A 60 -35.60 -0.51 21.47
C ALA A 60 -34.23 0.13 21.70
N ALA A 61 -33.77 0.89 20.71
CA ALA A 61 -32.49 1.57 20.74
C ALA A 61 -32.45 2.67 21.82
N PRO A 62 -31.29 2.90 22.46
CA PRO A 62 -31.05 4.11 23.23
C PRO A 62 -30.98 5.34 22.31
N ARG A 63 -31.10 6.53 22.88
CA ARG A 63 -30.87 7.81 22.19
C ARG A 63 -29.79 8.60 22.92
N ALA A 64 -28.87 9.21 22.18
CA ALA A 64 -27.86 10.10 22.72
C ALA A 64 -28.16 11.54 22.30
N THR A 65 -28.06 12.49 23.23
CA THR A 65 -28.23 13.92 22.95
C THR A 65 -27.15 14.75 23.63
N MET A 66 -26.80 15.86 23.00
CA MET A 66 -25.92 16.86 23.59
C MET A 66 -26.66 17.67 24.65
N PRO A 67 -26.10 17.89 25.86
CA PRO A 67 -26.75 18.62 26.93
C PRO A 67 -27.15 20.06 26.59
N TYR A 68 -26.39 20.73 25.73
CA TYR A 68 -26.51 22.18 25.51
C TYR A 68 -27.53 22.55 24.43
N CYS A 69 -27.64 21.75 23.38
CA CYS A 69 -28.48 22.03 22.22
C CYS A 69 -29.57 20.97 22.02
N CYS A 70 -29.63 19.95 22.86
CA CYS A 70 -30.51 18.78 22.72
C CYS A 70 -30.39 18.12 21.33
N HIS A 71 -29.28 18.34 20.64
CA HIS A 71 -29.05 17.77 19.32
C HIS A 71 -28.89 16.27 19.44
N ASN A 72 -29.62 15.53 18.61
CA ASN A 72 -29.53 14.08 18.56
C ASN A 72 -28.17 13.68 17.97
N VAL A 73 -27.43 12.87 18.71
CA VAL A 73 -26.15 12.34 18.27
C VAL A 73 -26.36 10.90 17.80
N PRO A 74 -25.92 10.54 16.59
CA PRO A 74 -26.02 9.16 16.10
C PRO A 74 -25.27 8.19 17.00
N ILE A 75 -25.87 7.02 17.27
CA ILE A 75 -25.22 5.90 17.98
C ILE A 75 -24.59 4.88 17.02
N THR A 76 -24.65 5.17 15.72
CA THR A 76 -24.09 4.34 14.65
C THR A 76 -22.56 4.37 14.69
N PRO A 77 -21.87 3.30 14.26
CA PRO A 77 -20.41 3.32 14.16
C PRO A 77 -19.90 4.55 13.39
N PRO A 78 -18.83 5.20 13.86
CA PRO A 78 -18.27 6.38 13.19
C PRO A 78 -17.64 5.99 11.84
N ASN A 79 -17.50 6.95 10.92
CA ASN A 79 -16.84 6.80 9.62
C ASN A 79 -17.42 5.71 8.68
N ILE A 80 -18.68 5.31 8.87
CA ILE A 80 -19.37 4.42 7.93
C ILE A 80 -19.95 5.20 6.75
N ASN A 81 -20.18 4.50 5.64
CA ASN A 81 -20.81 5.11 4.47
C ASN A 81 -22.22 5.64 4.81
N PRO A 82 -22.68 6.76 4.22
CA PRO A 82 -24.02 7.29 4.48
C PRO A 82 -25.16 6.30 4.24
N SER A 83 -25.00 5.41 3.25
CA SER A 83 -25.95 4.32 2.96
C SER A 83 -26.01 3.28 4.09
N GLU A 84 -24.86 2.93 4.66
CA GLU A 84 -24.76 2.00 5.79
C GLU A 84 -25.31 2.62 7.08
N ALA A 85 -25.07 3.92 7.29
CA ALA A 85 -25.63 4.67 8.42
C ALA A 85 -27.16 4.67 8.39
N LEU A 86 -27.77 4.87 7.21
CA LEU A 86 -29.22 4.79 7.03
C LEU A 86 -29.77 3.37 7.22
N ALA A 87 -28.98 2.35 6.88
CA ALA A 87 -29.36 0.95 7.03
C ALA A 87 -29.11 0.41 8.45
N TYR A 88 -28.44 1.16 9.32
CA TYR A 88 -28.11 0.70 10.67
C TYR A 88 -29.39 0.47 11.49
N GLN A 89 -29.56 -0.77 11.98
CA GLN A 89 -30.66 -1.15 12.84
C GLN A 89 -30.12 -1.66 14.18
N TRP A 90 -30.64 -1.10 15.26
CA TRP A 90 -30.36 -1.59 16.61
C TRP A 90 -30.85 -3.03 16.76
N SER A 91 -29.98 -3.89 17.28
CA SER A 91 -30.29 -5.30 17.52
C SER A 91 -30.10 -5.61 18.99
N SER A 92 -31.18 -6.01 19.67
CA SER A 92 -31.15 -6.37 21.09
C SER A 92 -30.26 -7.58 21.42
N THR A 93 -29.83 -8.35 20.42
CA THR A 93 -28.99 -9.54 20.60
C THR A 93 -27.51 -9.29 20.33
N THR A 94 -27.18 -8.31 19.48
CA THR A 94 -25.79 -8.06 19.04
C THR A 94 -25.28 -6.68 19.46
N SER A 95 -26.15 -5.69 19.61
CA SER A 95 -25.75 -4.32 19.98
C SER A 95 -25.63 -4.17 21.48
N THR A 96 -24.60 -3.44 21.93
CA THR A 96 -24.39 -3.11 23.34
C THR A 96 -24.58 -1.62 23.60
N LEU A 97 -25.08 -1.26 24.78
CA LEU A 97 -25.20 0.14 25.21
C LEU A 97 -23.84 0.84 25.25
N VAL A 98 -22.79 0.14 25.69
CA VAL A 98 -21.43 0.68 25.74
C VAL A 98 -20.94 1.10 24.36
N GLU A 99 -21.11 0.25 23.35
CA GLU A 99 -20.72 0.58 21.98
C GLU A 99 -21.55 1.75 21.43
N ALA A 100 -22.86 1.76 21.67
CA ALA A 100 -23.71 2.88 21.26
C ALA A 100 -23.27 4.21 21.88
N VAL A 101 -22.89 4.21 23.16
CA VAL A 101 -22.39 5.40 23.86
C VAL A 101 -21.00 5.81 23.36
N ARG A 102 -20.08 4.87 23.16
CA ARG A 102 -18.76 5.14 22.55
C ARG A 102 -18.89 5.74 21.15
N ASN A 103 -19.75 5.15 20.32
CA ASN A 103 -20.05 5.65 18.99
C ASN A 103 -20.64 7.07 19.05
N ALA A 104 -21.58 7.31 19.97
CA ALA A 104 -22.14 8.64 20.15
C ALA A 104 -21.08 9.66 20.57
N PHE A 105 -20.17 9.32 21.49
CA PHE A 105 -19.06 10.19 21.85
C PHE A 105 -18.13 10.48 20.67
N GLN A 106 -17.82 9.49 19.84
CA GLN A 106 -17.00 9.72 18.64
C GLN A 106 -17.72 10.60 17.62
N ASN A 107 -18.98 10.31 17.29
CA ASN A 107 -19.77 11.12 16.35
C ASN A 107 -19.94 12.55 16.86
N ALA A 108 -20.15 12.72 18.17
CA ALA A 108 -20.17 14.00 18.85
C ALA A 108 -18.84 14.76 18.66
N ALA A 109 -17.71 14.09 18.92
CA ALA A 109 -16.39 14.66 18.74
C ALA A 109 -16.11 15.06 17.29
N ASP A 110 -16.49 14.24 16.32
CA ASP A 110 -16.29 14.50 14.90
C ASP A 110 -17.05 15.78 14.44
N CYS A 111 -18.19 16.10 15.06
CA CYS A 111 -18.90 17.37 14.80
C CYS A 111 -18.15 18.61 15.30
N TRP A 112 -17.43 18.52 16.42
CA TRP A 112 -16.70 19.64 17.01
C TRP A 112 -15.26 19.74 16.49
N GLY A 113 -14.69 18.62 16.05
CA GLY A 113 -13.31 18.52 15.60
C GLY A 113 -12.34 18.92 16.73
N PRO A 114 -11.30 19.73 16.44
CA PRO A 114 -10.30 20.10 17.43
C PRO A 114 -10.78 21.18 18.43
N VAL A 115 -11.99 21.71 18.28
CA VAL A 115 -12.49 22.81 19.12
C VAL A 115 -13.41 22.26 20.19
N GLU A 116 -13.04 22.45 21.46
CA GLU A 116 -13.88 22.03 22.59
C GLU A 116 -15.24 22.75 22.57
N PRO A 117 -16.37 22.03 22.80
CA PRO A 117 -17.66 22.66 22.91
C PRO A 117 -17.71 23.66 24.07
N PRO A 118 -18.53 24.73 23.95
CA PRO A 118 -18.55 25.77 24.97
C PRO A 118 -19.34 25.27 26.18
N SER A 119 -18.82 25.50 27.39
CA SER A 119 -19.61 25.25 28.59
C SER A 119 -20.77 26.26 28.70
N MET A 120 -21.90 25.87 29.31
CA MET A 120 -23.00 26.80 29.59
C MET A 120 -22.51 28.06 30.31
N ARG A 121 -21.59 27.90 31.26
CA ARG A 121 -20.99 29.03 31.98
C ARG A 121 -20.28 30.00 31.03
N SER A 122 -19.53 29.48 30.06
CA SER A 122 -18.86 30.28 29.04
C SER A 122 -19.87 31.03 28.18
N VAL A 123 -20.92 30.34 27.71
CA VAL A 123 -21.98 30.95 26.90
C VAL A 123 -22.74 32.03 27.68
N THR A 124 -23.15 31.74 28.91
CA THR A 124 -23.84 32.71 29.79
C THR A 124 -22.96 33.93 30.06
N LEU A 125 -21.67 33.73 30.32
CA LEU A 125 -20.75 34.84 30.56
C LEU A 125 -20.60 35.72 29.32
N GLN A 126 -20.51 35.13 28.13
CA GLN A 126 -20.49 35.87 26.86
C GLN A 126 -21.78 36.65 26.64
N LEU A 127 -22.94 36.00 26.82
CA LEU A 127 -24.24 36.66 26.67
C LEU A 127 -24.46 37.78 27.70
N SER A 128 -23.89 37.68 28.90
CA SER A 128 -24.01 38.71 29.94
C SER A 128 -23.23 39.99 29.64
N GLY A 129 -22.24 39.93 28.73
CA GLY A 129 -21.48 41.09 28.29
C GLY A 129 -22.13 41.84 27.12
N GLU A 130 -23.16 41.26 26.51
CA GLU A 130 -23.84 41.88 25.36
C GLU A 130 -24.86 42.93 25.79
N THR A 131 -25.12 43.88 24.89
CA THR A 131 -26.11 44.93 25.16
C THR A 131 -27.52 44.35 25.20
N ASP A 132 -28.36 44.82 26.13
CA ASP A 132 -29.79 44.46 26.20
C ASP A 132 -30.51 44.66 24.86
N ARG A 133 -30.09 45.67 24.10
CA ARG A 133 -30.58 45.93 22.74
C ARG A 133 -30.28 44.78 21.79
N LEU A 134 -29.07 44.24 21.80
CA LEU A 134 -28.69 43.10 20.97
C LEU A 134 -29.47 41.84 21.39
N LEU A 135 -29.64 41.61 22.70
CA LEU A 135 -30.48 40.52 23.20
C LEU A 135 -31.95 40.67 22.76
N GLN A 136 -32.48 41.89 22.78
CA GLN A 136 -33.83 42.19 22.31
C GLN A 136 -33.95 42.03 20.79
N ASP A 137 -32.94 42.45 20.03
CA ASP A 137 -32.89 42.27 18.57
C ASP A 137 -32.83 40.78 18.20
N LEU A 138 -32.06 39.98 18.94
CA LEU A 138 -32.00 38.51 18.79
C LEU A 138 -33.35 37.83 19.05
N VAL A 139 -34.07 38.27 20.07
CA VAL A 139 -35.40 37.75 20.40
C VAL A 139 -36.43 38.16 19.35
N THR A 140 -36.31 39.37 18.80
CA THR A 140 -37.28 39.93 17.84
C THR A 140 -37.05 39.42 16.42
N ASN A 141 -35.80 39.17 16.03
CA ASN A 141 -35.41 38.76 14.68
C ASN A 141 -34.55 37.48 14.71
N PRO A 142 -35.14 36.28 14.49
CA PRO A 142 -34.39 35.03 14.52
C PRO A 142 -33.25 34.97 13.48
N ASN A 143 -33.37 35.68 12.35
CA ASN A 143 -32.30 35.76 11.34
C ASN A 143 -31.03 36.44 11.87
N CYS A 144 -31.14 37.28 12.91
CA CYS A 144 -29.98 37.90 13.55
C CYS A 144 -29.21 36.89 14.41
N LEU A 145 -29.85 35.80 14.86
CA LEU A 145 -29.21 34.76 15.67
C LEU A 145 -28.10 34.07 14.90
N ASP A 146 -28.33 33.69 13.64
CA ASP A 146 -27.29 33.06 12.82
C ASP A 146 -26.09 33.99 12.64
N ALA A 147 -26.34 35.25 12.28
CA ALA A 147 -25.30 36.26 12.10
C ALA A 147 -24.50 36.50 13.41
N TYR A 148 -25.19 36.51 14.55
CA TYR A 148 -24.58 36.65 15.87
C TYR A 148 -23.80 35.40 16.28
N CYS A 149 -24.30 34.20 15.99
CA CYS A 149 -23.59 32.94 16.23
C CYS A 149 -22.23 32.93 15.52
N TYR A 150 -22.14 33.49 14.30
CA TYR A 150 -20.86 33.65 13.60
C TYR A 150 -19.87 34.60 14.28
N GLN A 151 -20.33 35.46 15.20
CA GLN A 151 -19.49 36.36 15.97
C GLN A 151 -19.00 35.74 17.28
N LEU A 152 -19.63 34.65 17.74
CA LEU A 152 -19.25 33.95 18.97
C LEU A 152 -17.80 33.44 18.87
N PRO A 153 -16.99 33.56 19.93
CA PRO A 153 -15.60 33.11 19.95
C PRO A 153 -15.41 31.66 19.51
N ILE A 154 -16.33 30.77 19.87
CA ILE A 154 -16.22 29.36 19.47
C ILE A 154 -16.34 29.15 17.96
N VAL A 155 -17.25 29.86 17.29
CA VAL A 155 -17.41 29.74 15.84
C VAL A 155 -16.21 30.35 15.11
N LYS A 156 -15.57 31.38 15.69
CA LYS A 156 -14.29 31.91 15.21
C LYS A 156 -13.18 30.87 15.33
N LEU A 157 -13.04 30.21 16.49
CA LEU A 157 -12.07 29.12 16.69
C LEU A 157 -12.31 27.96 15.72
N MET A 158 -13.56 27.55 15.52
CA MET A 158 -13.91 26.52 14.53
C MET A 158 -13.47 26.92 13.13
N ARG A 159 -13.73 28.17 12.73
CA ARG A 159 -13.33 28.68 11.41
C ARG A 159 -11.82 28.73 11.26
N GLU A 160 -11.09 29.13 12.29
CA GLU A 160 -9.61 29.14 12.30
C GLU A 160 -9.06 27.72 12.18
N ALA A 161 -9.60 26.77 12.94
CA ALA A 161 -9.25 25.36 12.84
C ALA A 161 -9.55 24.80 11.45
N SER A 162 -10.75 25.05 10.90
CA SER A 162 -11.10 24.61 9.54
C SER A 162 -10.18 25.21 8.48
N ARG A 163 -9.81 26.49 8.60
CA ARG A 163 -8.84 27.14 7.70
C ARG A 163 -7.49 26.46 7.78
N HIS A 164 -7.00 26.18 8.98
CA HIS A 164 -5.74 25.46 9.16
C HIS A 164 -5.78 24.07 8.52
N THR A 165 -6.85 23.31 8.74
CA THR A 165 -7.03 21.99 8.10
C THR A 165 -7.07 22.09 6.58
N ILE A 166 -7.77 23.07 6.01
CA ILE A 166 -7.81 23.28 4.55
C ILE A 166 -6.41 23.60 4.03
N SER A 167 -5.67 24.49 4.69
CA SER A 167 -4.28 24.81 4.29
C SER A 167 -3.35 23.60 4.37
N GLU A 168 -3.51 22.73 5.38
CA GLU A 168 -2.75 21.48 5.46
C GLU A 168 -3.13 20.49 4.34
N ILE A 169 -4.42 20.38 4.01
CA ILE A 169 -4.88 19.56 2.88
C ILE A 169 -4.29 20.07 1.56
N GLU A 170 -4.29 21.39 1.34
CA GLU A 170 -3.68 22.02 0.17
C GLU A 170 -2.17 21.75 0.11
N ARG A 171 -1.46 21.87 1.24
CA ARG A 171 -0.04 21.55 1.34
C ARG A 171 0.23 20.09 0.95
N VAL A 172 -0.49 19.14 1.54
CA VAL A 172 -0.36 17.69 1.26
C VAL A 172 -0.75 17.36 -0.19
N ALA A 173 -1.75 18.03 -0.77
CA ALA A 173 -2.12 17.84 -2.16
C ALA A 173 -1.02 18.31 -3.13
N ASN A 174 -0.39 19.45 -2.84
CA ASN A 174 0.74 19.97 -3.61
C ASN A 174 1.95 19.04 -3.52
N GLU A 175 2.28 18.56 -2.31
CA GLU A 175 3.37 17.58 -2.10
C GLU A 175 3.11 16.27 -2.84
N ASN A 176 1.88 15.74 -2.79
CA ASN A 176 1.51 14.54 -3.55
C ASN A 176 1.62 14.75 -5.06
N THR A 177 1.37 15.96 -5.56
CA THR A 177 1.54 16.27 -6.98
C THR A 177 3.01 16.25 -7.38
N THR A 178 3.91 16.81 -6.56
CA THR A 178 5.36 16.71 -6.76
C THR A 178 5.84 15.26 -6.72
N LEU A 179 5.43 14.49 -5.71
CA LEU A 179 5.81 13.08 -5.57
C LEU A 179 5.34 12.22 -6.75
N ARG A 180 4.14 12.47 -7.29
CA ARG A 180 3.66 11.78 -8.50
C ARG A 180 4.57 12.04 -9.69
N ASN A 181 4.99 13.28 -9.91
CA ASN A 181 5.92 13.61 -10.98
C ASN A 181 7.28 12.91 -10.79
N GLU A 182 7.79 12.85 -9.55
CA GLU A 182 9.03 12.13 -9.24
C GLU A 182 8.90 10.62 -9.52
N VAL A 183 7.78 10.01 -9.11
CA VAL A 183 7.49 8.59 -9.39
C VAL A 183 7.42 8.33 -10.89
N ASP A 184 6.74 9.18 -11.66
CA ASP A 184 6.65 9.03 -13.12
C ASP A 184 8.03 9.13 -13.79
N THR A 185 8.90 10.03 -13.32
CA THR A 185 10.28 10.13 -13.83
C THR A 185 11.12 8.90 -13.50
N LEU A 186 10.99 8.36 -12.29
CA LEU A 186 11.69 7.15 -11.86
C LEU A 186 11.20 5.93 -12.63
N GLU A 187 9.89 5.82 -12.89
CA GLU A 187 9.33 4.74 -13.70
C GLU A 187 9.89 4.77 -15.14
N ALA A 188 9.99 5.97 -15.74
CA ALA A 188 10.61 6.12 -17.05
C ALA A 188 12.09 5.70 -17.07
N GLN A 189 12.87 6.05 -16.03
CA GLN A 189 14.27 5.63 -15.89
C GLN A 189 14.41 4.12 -15.72
N VAL A 190 13.55 3.50 -14.90
CA VAL A 190 13.56 2.03 -14.71
C VAL A 190 13.26 1.33 -16.04
N LYS A 191 12.30 1.84 -16.81
CA LYS A 191 11.95 1.26 -18.11
C LYS A 191 13.10 1.38 -19.13
N ASP A 192 13.80 2.51 -19.15
CA ASP A 192 14.99 2.70 -19.99
C ASP A 192 16.12 1.72 -19.61
N LEU A 193 16.40 1.57 -18.30
CA LEU A 193 17.37 0.61 -17.80
C LEU A 193 17.00 -0.85 -18.13
N GLN A 194 15.71 -1.19 -18.04
CA GLN A 194 15.22 -2.51 -18.44
C GLN A 194 15.44 -2.77 -19.94
N GLN A 195 15.13 -1.80 -20.79
CA GLN A 195 15.40 -1.91 -22.23
C GLN A 195 16.89 -2.09 -22.52
N HIS A 196 17.74 -1.31 -21.85
CA HIS A 196 19.18 -1.45 -22.01
C HIS A 196 19.69 -2.81 -21.54
N LEU A 197 19.15 -3.35 -20.45
CA LEU A 197 19.48 -4.69 -19.97
C LEU A 197 19.02 -5.77 -20.98
N ASP A 198 17.81 -5.66 -21.52
CA ASP A 198 17.29 -6.61 -22.52
C ASP A 198 18.12 -6.57 -23.81
N GLU A 199 18.58 -5.40 -24.24
CA GLU A 199 19.51 -5.23 -25.36
C GLU A 199 20.85 -5.92 -25.08
N GLN A 200 21.42 -5.71 -23.89
CA GLN A 200 22.68 -6.35 -23.49
C GLN A 200 22.55 -7.88 -23.40
N VAL A 201 21.45 -8.38 -22.83
CA VAL A 201 21.15 -9.82 -22.79
C VAL A 201 21.00 -10.37 -24.20
N SER A 202 20.33 -9.65 -25.10
CA SER A 202 20.20 -10.05 -26.50
C SER A 202 21.55 -10.10 -27.22
N GLN A 203 22.44 -9.13 -26.97
CA GLN A 203 23.80 -9.12 -27.50
C GLN A 203 24.62 -10.31 -26.96
N LEU A 204 24.49 -10.64 -25.67
CA LEU A 204 25.14 -11.80 -25.08
C LEU A 204 24.64 -13.12 -25.70
N GLN A 205 23.33 -13.26 -25.90
CA GLN A 205 22.76 -14.44 -26.57
C GLN A 205 23.23 -14.56 -28.03
N GLN A 206 23.40 -13.45 -28.74
CA GLN A 206 24.00 -13.45 -30.09
C GLN A 206 25.47 -13.86 -30.08
N LEU A 207 26.24 -13.42 -29.07
CA LEU A 207 27.63 -13.85 -28.88
C LEU A 207 27.72 -15.34 -28.53
N GLU A 208 26.82 -15.86 -27.71
CA GLU A 208 26.74 -17.29 -27.38
C GLU A 208 26.49 -18.16 -28.63
N GLN A 209 25.81 -17.63 -29.65
CA GLN A 209 25.60 -18.29 -30.94
C GLN A 209 26.83 -18.23 -31.88
N ASN A 210 27.89 -17.49 -31.54
CA ASN A 210 29.09 -17.41 -32.36
C ASN A 210 29.77 -18.79 -32.43
N GLN A 211 29.85 -19.38 -33.63
CA GLN A 211 30.45 -20.70 -33.85
C GLN A 211 31.88 -20.82 -33.33
N LEU A 212 32.65 -19.73 -33.28
CA LEU A 212 34.00 -19.73 -32.71
C LEU A 212 33.96 -19.91 -31.18
N LEU A 213 33.02 -19.27 -30.49
CA LEU A 213 32.83 -19.47 -29.05
C LEU A 213 32.28 -20.88 -28.76
N LEU A 214 31.40 -21.42 -29.60
CA LEU A 214 30.92 -22.79 -29.45
C LEU A 214 31.99 -23.86 -29.72
N SER A 215 32.97 -23.57 -30.59
CA SER A 215 34.05 -24.51 -30.93
C SER A 215 35.29 -24.39 -30.04
N VAL A 216 35.50 -23.24 -29.39
CA VAL A 216 36.72 -22.97 -28.59
C VAL A 216 36.42 -22.61 -27.14
N GLY A 217 35.17 -22.29 -26.80
CA GLY A 217 34.77 -21.67 -25.54
C GLY A 217 34.92 -22.56 -24.31
N THR A 218 34.96 -23.87 -24.48
CA THR A 218 35.38 -24.79 -23.41
C THR A 218 36.50 -25.70 -23.90
N PRO A 219 37.38 -26.18 -22.99
CA PRO A 219 38.40 -27.16 -23.34
C PRO A 219 37.81 -28.40 -24.05
N GLU A 220 36.64 -28.86 -23.63
CA GLU A 220 35.95 -30.01 -24.22
C GLU A 220 35.47 -29.72 -25.64
N ALA A 221 34.94 -28.51 -25.88
CA ALA A 221 34.51 -28.09 -27.21
C ALA A 221 35.71 -28.04 -28.18
N LEU A 222 36.82 -27.43 -27.75
CA LEU A 222 38.04 -27.36 -28.55
C LEU A 222 38.59 -28.76 -28.85
N ILE A 223 38.66 -29.62 -27.84
CA ILE A 223 39.08 -31.02 -28.03
C ILE A 223 38.20 -31.70 -29.07
N LYS A 224 36.87 -31.59 -28.95
CA LYS A 224 35.93 -32.20 -29.89
C LYS A 224 36.09 -31.65 -31.31
N THR A 225 36.26 -30.34 -31.48
CA THR A 225 36.52 -29.73 -32.80
C THR A 225 37.83 -30.24 -33.39
N LEU A 226 38.90 -30.32 -32.59
CA LEU A 226 40.16 -30.90 -33.02
C LEU A 226 40.03 -32.40 -33.36
N GLU A 227 39.22 -33.17 -32.62
CA GLU A 227 38.90 -34.57 -32.95
C GLU A 227 38.19 -34.68 -34.30
N ASP A 228 37.21 -33.82 -34.58
CA ASP A 228 36.46 -33.80 -35.83
C ASP A 228 37.33 -33.38 -37.02
N ASP A 229 38.22 -32.40 -36.85
CA ASP A 229 39.17 -31.98 -37.88
C ASP A 229 40.21 -33.06 -38.17
N VAL A 230 40.74 -33.75 -37.14
CA VAL A 230 41.63 -34.92 -37.35
C VAL A 230 40.90 -36.04 -38.10
N ARG A 231 39.63 -36.32 -37.76
CA ARG A 231 38.81 -37.30 -38.50
C ARG A 231 38.60 -36.91 -39.96
N ARG A 232 38.31 -35.64 -40.23
CA ARG A 232 38.16 -35.12 -41.61
C ARG A 232 39.46 -35.24 -42.39
N MET A 233 40.58 -34.77 -41.83
CA MET A 233 41.90 -34.87 -42.45
C MET A 233 42.32 -36.33 -42.70
N SER A 234 41.97 -37.25 -41.81
CA SER A 234 42.21 -38.69 -42.01
C SER A 234 41.45 -39.24 -43.21
N SER A 235 40.17 -38.88 -43.36
CA SER A 235 39.35 -39.24 -44.52
C SER A 235 39.91 -38.70 -45.83
N ASP A 236 40.33 -37.43 -45.83
CA ASP A 236 40.97 -36.78 -46.99
C ASP A 236 42.29 -37.46 -47.35
N CYS A 237 43.12 -37.75 -46.35
CA CYS A 237 44.38 -38.45 -46.52
C CYS A 237 44.17 -39.85 -47.10
N MET A 238 43.14 -40.58 -46.67
CA MET A 238 42.78 -41.89 -47.22
C MET A 238 42.29 -41.78 -48.67
N THR A 239 41.59 -40.71 -49.01
CA THR A 239 41.15 -40.45 -50.39
C THR A 239 42.33 -40.17 -51.31
N VAL A 240 43.28 -39.33 -50.89
CA VAL A 240 44.53 -39.08 -51.63
C VAL A 240 45.38 -40.36 -51.72
N GLY A 241 45.43 -41.15 -50.65
CA GLY A 241 46.13 -42.44 -50.63
C GLY A 241 45.57 -43.44 -51.63
N ARG A 242 44.25 -43.55 -51.76
CA ARG A 242 43.60 -44.37 -52.80
C ARG A 242 43.95 -43.89 -54.20
N ARG A 243 43.83 -42.57 -54.46
CA ARG A 243 44.21 -41.98 -55.75
C ARG A 243 45.67 -42.28 -56.11
N ALA A 244 46.58 -42.18 -55.15
CA ALA A 244 47.99 -42.53 -55.36
C ALA A 244 48.15 -44.01 -55.76
N LEU A 245 47.47 -44.93 -55.07
CA LEU A 245 47.52 -46.37 -55.41
C LEU A 245 46.96 -46.66 -56.81
N ASP A 246 45.89 -45.97 -57.22
CA ASP A 246 45.31 -46.10 -58.55
C ASP A 246 46.28 -45.57 -59.63
N ALA A 247 46.96 -44.45 -59.37
CA ALA A 247 47.95 -43.85 -60.28
C ALA A 247 49.22 -44.70 -60.44
N TYR A 248 49.57 -45.55 -59.47
CA TYR A 248 50.81 -46.35 -59.48
C TYR A 248 51.00 -47.21 -60.73
N LYS A 249 49.90 -47.67 -61.34
CA LYS A 249 49.93 -48.50 -62.56
C LYS A 249 49.84 -47.69 -63.86
N ALA A 250 49.37 -46.44 -63.80
CA ALA A 250 49.04 -45.65 -64.99
C ALA A 250 50.09 -44.56 -65.27
N ASP A 251 50.48 -43.80 -64.25
CA ASP A 251 51.37 -42.65 -64.39
C ASP A 251 52.29 -42.50 -63.18
N LYS A 252 53.60 -42.67 -63.41
CA LYS A 252 54.63 -42.54 -62.39
C LYS A 252 54.77 -41.11 -61.88
N GLY A 253 54.46 -40.11 -62.71
CA GLY A 253 54.48 -38.69 -62.33
C GLY A 253 53.36 -38.37 -61.35
N ASP A 254 52.12 -38.69 -61.73
CA ASP A 254 50.94 -38.49 -60.88
C ASP A 254 51.03 -39.26 -59.55
N PHE A 255 51.56 -40.49 -59.59
CA PHE A 255 51.87 -41.25 -58.36
C PHE A 255 52.81 -40.48 -57.42
N GLN A 256 53.89 -39.91 -57.95
CA GLN A 256 54.87 -39.19 -57.11
C GLN A 256 54.28 -37.93 -56.49
N ASP A 257 53.43 -37.21 -57.21
CA ASP A 257 52.82 -35.99 -56.71
C ASP A 257 51.71 -36.27 -55.70
N LEU A 258 50.85 -37.27 -55.95
CA LEU A 258 49.87 -37.75 -54.96
C LEU A 258 50.55 -38.32 -53.71
N LEU A 259 51.68 -39.02 -53.85
CA LEU A 259 52.44 -39.51 -52.71
C LEU A 259 53.05 -38.37 -51.88
N LYS A 260 53.56 -37.31 -52.52
CA LYS A 260 54.01 -36.10 -51.80
C LYS A 260 52.85 -35.44 -51.07
N GLN A 261 51.69 -35.31 -51.72
CA GLN A 261 50.49 -34.74 -51.12
C GLN A 261 50.02 -35.57 -49.92
N TYR A 262 49.97 -36.90 -50.05
CA TYR A 262 49.65 -37.82 -48.97
C TYR A 262 50.61 -37.65 -47.78
N LYS A 263 51.92 -37.63 -48.03
CA LYS A 263 52.92 -37.44 -46.96
C LYS A 263 52.76 -36.09 -46.27
N ALA A 264 52.48 -35.03 -47.01
CA ALA A 264 52.26 -33.69 -46.44
C ALA A 264 50.98 -33.64 -45.59
N GLN A 265 49.86 -34.17 -46.09
CA GLN A 265 48.58 -34.24 -45.37
C GLN A 265 48.67 -35.14 -44.13
N SER A 266 49.29 -36.31 -44.25
CA SER A 266 49.53 -37.24 -43.14
C SER A 266 50.36 -36.59 -42.03
N LYS A 267 51.44 -35.88 -42.40
CA LYS A 267 52.24 -35.12 -41.44
C LYS A 267 51.44 -34.01 -40.76
N ALA A 268 50.64 -33.25 -41.50
CA ALA A 268 49.82 -32.18 -40.95
C ALA A 268 48.75 -32.71 -39.97
N MET A 269 48.07 -33.79 -40.35
CA MET A 269 47.10 -34.49 -39.48
C MET A 269 47.77 -34.99 -38.21
N HIS A 270 48.91 -35.67 -38.32
CA HIS A 270 49.61 -36.21 -37.16
C HIS A 270 50.07 -35.09 -36.20
N MET A 271 50.55 -33.96 -36.73
CA MET A 271 50.89 -32.80 -35.92
C MET A 271 49.67 -32.21 -35.19
N LEU A 272 48.50 -32.15 -35.84
CA LEU A 272 47.25 -31.71 -35.21
C LEU A 272 46.81 -32.68 -34.11
N ASP A 273 46.92 -33.99 -34.35
CA ASP A 273 46.57 -35.04 -33.42
C ASP A 273 47.47 -35.02 -32.17
N LEU A 274 48.78 -34.83 -32.34
CA LEU A 274 49.71 -34.63 -31.23
C LEU A 274 49.38 -33.40 -30.40
N LYS A 275 49.04 -32.27 -31.06
CA LYS A 275 48.59 -31.05 -30.36
C LYS A 275 47.34 -31.32 -29.56
N ARG A 276 46.34 -31.99 -30.14
CA ARG A 276 45.10 -32.39 -29.46
C ARG A 276 45.38 -33.25 -28.23
N LEU A 277 46.23 -34.27 -28.36
CA LEU A 277 46.60 -35.15 -27.24
C LEU A 277 47.33 -34.37 -26.14
N SER A 278 48.26 -33.49 -26.51
CA SER A 278 48.99 -32.65 -25.55
C SER A 278 48.05 -31.69 -24.80
N TYR A 279 47.11 -31.07 -25.51
CA TYR A 279 46.12 -30.17 -24.94
C TYR A 279 45.17 -30.91 -24.00
N ARG A 280 44.67 -32.09 -24.41
CA ARG A 280 43.83 -32.95 -23.56
C ARG A 280 44.54 -33.37 -22.27
N ALA A 281 45.84 -33.68 -22.36
CA ALA A 281 46.65 -34.00 -21.18
C ALA A 281 46.84 -32.78 -20.25
N GLN A 282 47.04 -31.58 -20.81
CA GLN A 282 47.12 -30.34 -20.04
C GLN A 282 45.80 -30.02 -19.34
N CYS A 283 44.66 -30.21 -20.01
CA CYS A 283 43.34 -29.97 -19.44
C CYS A 283 42.97 -30.98 -18.34
N ALA A 284 43.50 -32.20 -18.37
CA ALA A 284 43.26 -33.20 -17.33
C ALA A 284 44.14 -33.01 -16.08
N ALA A 285 45.19 -32.19 -16.17
CA ALA A 285 46.12 -31.91 -15.07
C ALA A 285 45.70 -30.70 -14.22
N ASN A 286 44.73 -29.91 -14.70
CA ASN A 286 44.15 -28.74 -14.04
C ASN A 286 42.70 -28.99 -13.65
#